data_AF-A0A5N5MTN5-F1
#
_entry.id   AF-A0A5N5MTN5-F1
#
_cell.length_a   1.000
_cell.length_b   1.000
_cell.length_c   1.000
_cell.angle_alpha   90.00
_cell.angle_beta   90.00
_cell.angle_gamma   90.00
#
_symmetry.space_group_name_H-M   'P 1'
#
loop_
_entity.id
_entity.type
_entity.pdbx_description
1 polymer ?
#
loop_
_entity_poly.entity_id
_entity_poly.type
_entity_poly.pdbx_seq_one_letter_code
_entity_poly.pdbx_strand_id
1 'polypeptide(L)'
;MGKRSWWLWWMVVAVGVGVVGVAAIGTRSGAGEGEGKVKVLEPLVTRIAFGSCANQSDPQPIWNAIIDFDPQVFIWLGDNVYGDVKRPFKLFGKERTVGPWKNAPRFIPSPPKELESRYQKAKSNPGYSRLRHTTQVVGTWDDHDYGLNDAGKEFGGKITNQKLLLDFLDEPQDSPRRKQEGVYTSYMFGPVGRQIKVILLDTRYHRDPLRSDGSVLGSSQWTWLEKELNGPKSAITIIGSSVQVISNLSATTRPLFSLESWGRFPKERNRLFKLIADTKREGVFFISGDVHFGEISRYDCSIGYPVYDVTSSGLTQAVEKAVPHVFSLIVRFVAWLTPTTMRVISKNCRFRSCTYGQPNFGAIEIVWSTTPVTLKLEVRDIKGYPVTGVKFPLVELQSRGLMPSVKAGEYRRHCSLEVNLPWMIKYRLAILFYCSVSVLLLAMIGLAYAATLAFRLFLHKCKLD
;
A
#
# COMPACT_ATOMS: atom_id res chain seq x y z
N MET A 1 75.70 -18.44 -11.64
CA MET A 1 76.37 -18.38 -12.96
C MET A 1 75.52 -17.53 -13.91
N GLY A 2 76.06 -17.09 -15.07
CA GLY A 2 75.29 -16.36 -16.08
C GLY A 2 75.33 -14.83 -15.95
N LYS A 3 76.44 -14.19 -16.32
CA LYS A 3 76.46 -12.76 -16.69
C LYS A 3 76.16 -12.62 -18.18
N ARG A 4 75.35 -11.63 -18.58
CA ARG A 4 75.72 -10.71 -19.66
C ARG A 4 74.88 -9.43 -19.64
N SER A 5 75.49 -8.37 -20.14
CA SER A 5 74.98 -7.01 -20.30
C SER A 5 75.63 -6.44 -21.56
N TRP A 6 75.00 -5.45 -22.19
CA TRP A 6 75.53 -4.26 -22.89
C TRP A 6 74.39 -3.67 -23.78
N TRP A 7 74.03 -2.39 -23.67
CA TRP A 7 74.53 -1.22 -24.44
C TRP A 7 74.28 -1.35 -25.98
N LEU A 8 73.88 -0.34 -26.76
CA LEU A 8 74.08 1.13 -26.65
C LEU A 8 73.08 1.96 -27.51
N TRP A 9 72.43 2.99 -26.94
CA TRP A 9 72.05 4.35 -27.45
C TRP A 9 71.43 4.64 -28.85
N TRP A 10 70.49 5.62 -28.92
CA TRP A 10 70.64 6.95 -29.60
C TRP A 10 69.52 7.96 -29.17
N MET A 11 69.62 9.23 -29.62
CA MET A 11 68.97 10.49 -29.13
C MET A 11 67.41 10.57 -29.17
N VAL A 12 66.69 11.17 -28.19
CA VAL A 12 66.42 12.62 -27.84
C VAL A 12 65.51 13.36 -28.85
N VAL A 13 64.28 13.77 -28.48
CA VAL A 13 63.77 15.12 -28.05
C VAL A 13 62.34 14.89 -27.44
N ALA A 14 61.97 15.22 -26.20
CA ALA A 14 61.64 16.52 -25.54
C ALA A 14 60.43 17.29 -26.17
N VAL A 15 59.52 18.00 -25.48
CA VAL A 15 59.14 18.21 -24.06
C VAL A 15 57.72 18.85 -24.06
N GLY A 16 56.86 18.88 -23.02
CA GLY A 16 56.83 18.26 -21.68
C GLY A 16 55.55 17.41 -21.53
N VAL A 17 54.55 17.62 -20.67
CA VAL A 17 54.24 18.47 -19.46
C VAL A 17 53.08 17.70 -18.75
N GLY A 18 52.82 17.67 -17.43
CA GLY A 18 53.34 18.36 -16.25
C GLY A 18 52.18 18.76 -15.30
N VAL A 19 51.62 17.81 -14.54
CA VAL A 19 50.48 18.05 -13.61
C VAL A 19 50.74 17.43 -12.24
N VAL A 20 50.72 18.26 -11.20
CA VAL A 20 50.59 17.87 -9.78
C VAL A 20 49.54 18.79 -9.17
N GLY A 21 48.58 18.24 -8.43
CA GLY A 21 47.42 18.98 -7.92
C GLY A 21 47.62 19.59 -6.52
N VAL A 22 46.83 20.62 -6.22
CA VAL A 22 46.63 21.20 -4.88
C VAL A 22 45.13 21.53 -4.71
N ALA A 23 44.63 21.53 -3.48
CA ALA A 23 43.23 21.80 -3.15
C ALA A 23 42.88 23.29 -3.03
N ALA A 24 41.58 23.60 -3.09
CA ALA A 24 40.96 24.82 -2.56
C ALA A 24 39.75 24.36 -1.71
N ILE A 25 39.50 24.78 -0.47
CA ILE A 25 39.51 26.13 0.13
C ILE A 25 38.46 27.03 -0.54
N GLY A 26 37.39 27.35 0.20
CA GLY A 26 36.30 28.20 -0.27
C GLY A 26 36.52 29.68 0.03
N THR A 27 35.89 30.54 -0.77
CA THR A 27 35.86 32.00 -0.61
C THR A 27 34.43 32.53 -0.68
N ARG A 28 34.24 33.81 -0.35
CA ARG A 28 32.93 34.45 -0.14
C ARG A 28 32.84 35.74 -0.96
N SER A 29 31.63 36.08 -1.40
CA SER A 29 31.22 37.35 -2.03
C SER A 29 31.76 37.67 -3.43
N GLY A 30 30.91 38.30 -4.22
CA GLY A 30 31.15 38.72 -5.60
C GLY A 30 29.79 38.88 -6.29
N ALA A 31 29.46 40.09 -6.75
CA ALA A 31 28.23 40.36 -7.50
C ALA A 31 28.60 40.61 -8.97
N GLY A 32 27.94 39.89 -9.89
CA GLY A 32 28.25 39.94 -11.31
C GLY A 32 27.22 39.17 -12.13
N GLU A 33 26.50 39.92 -12.96
CA GLU A 33 25.86 39.59 -14.23
C GLU A 33 25.60 38.11 -14.62
N GLY A 34 24.31 37.81 -14.80
CA GLY A 34 23.83 37.60 -16.18
C GLY A 34 23.87 36.20 -16.80
N GLU A 35 24.58 35.22 -16.24
CA GLU A 35 24.59 33.87 -16.82
C GLU A 35 23.20 33.19 -16.73
N GLY A 36 22.53 33.12 -17.88
CA GLY A 36 21.23 32.48 -18.04
C GLY A 36 21.31 30.97 -17.89
N LYS A 37 21.24 30.47 -16.65
CA LYS A 37 21.10 29.04 -16.35
C LYS A 37 19.99 28.44 -17.21
N VAL A 38 20.36 27.55 -18.13
CA VAL A 38 19.42 26.78 -18.94
C VAL A 38 18.50 26.02 -18.00
N LYS A 39 17.25 26.49 -17.93
CA LYS A 39 16.27 25.99 -16.97
C LYS A 39 15.72 24.67 -17.48
N VAL A 40 16.46 23.60 -17.20
CA VAL A 40 16.10 22.21 -17.54
C VAL A 40 14.63 21.99 -17.16
N LEU A 41 13.80 21.72 -18.17
CA LEU A 41 12.37 21.60 -17.99
C LEU A 41 12.07 20.22 -17.42
N GLU A 42 11.69 20.19 -16.14
CA GLU A 42 11.23 18.98 -15.44
C GLU A 42 10.23 18.19 -16.31
N PRO A 43 10.45 16.88 -16.54
CA PRO A 43 9.66 16.11 -17.47
C PRO A 43 8.20 16.02 -17.03
N LEU A 44 7.28 16.23 -17.97
CA LEU A 44 5.84 16.22 -17.68
C LEU A 44 5.37 14.78 -17.40
N VAL A 45 5.04 14.50 -16.14
CA VAL A 45 4.47 13.22 -15.72
C VAL A 45 2.99 13.13 -16.14
N THR A 46 2.63 12.04 -16.81
CA THR A 46 1.27 11.75 -17.30
C THR A 46 0.74 10.41 -16.83
N ARG A 47 1.61 9.46 -16.46
CA ARG A 47 1.28 8.10 -16.03
C ARG A 47 2.08 7.73 -14.78
N ILE A 48 1.38 7.36 -13.72
CA ILE A 48 1.95 6.87 -12.46
C ILE A 48 1.36 5.50 -12.18
N ALA A 49 2.22 4.52 -11.91
CA ALA A 49 1.81 3.19 -11.45
C ALA A 49 2.11 3.03 -9.96
N PHE A 50 1.39 2.15 -9.27
CA PHE A 50 1.64 1.88 -7.85
C PHE A 50 1.15 0.49 -7.42
N GLY A 51 1.58 0.04 -6.25
CA GLY A 51 1.02 -1.16 -5.62
C GLY A 51 1.74 -1.58 -4.33
N SER A 52 1.19 -2.60 -3.69
CA SER A 52 1.76 -3.27 -2.52
C SER A 52 1.71 -4.80 -2.65
N CYS A 53 2.29 -5.51 -1.70
CA CYS A 53 2.10 -6.95 -1.50
C CYS A 53 2.71 -7.80 -2.62
N ALA A 54 4.02 -7.64 -2.80
CA ALA A 54 4.87 -8.31 -3.79
C ALA A 54 5.84 -9.32 -3.14
N ASN A 55 5.36 -10.52 -2.84
CA ASN A 55 6.22 -11.59 -2.34
C ASN A 55 7.31 -11.95 -3.35
N GLN A 56 8.54 -11.63 -2.98
CA GLN A 56 9.81 -11.85 -3.68
C GLN A 56 10.07 -13.30 -4.10
N SER A 57 9.30 -14.27 -3.59
CA SER A 57 9.39 -15.69 -3.96
C SER A 57 8.27 -16.18 -4.88
N ASP A 58 7.23 -15.38 -5.12
CA ASP A 58 6.16 -15.71 -6.08
C ASP A 58 6.56 -15.34 -7.52
N PRO A 59 5.98 -15.98 -8.54
CA PRO A 59 6.00 -15.48 -9.91
C PRO A 59 5.31 -14.10 -10.00
N GLN A 60 6.00 -13.12 -10.60
CA GLN A 60 5.55 -11.72 -10.69
C GLN A 60 5.32 -11.25 -12.14
N PRO A 61 4.40 -11.86 -12.92
CA PRO A 61 4.13 -11.45 -14.30
C PRO A 61 3.49 -10.05 -14.40
N ILE A 62 2.97 -9.53 -13.28
CA ILE A 62 2.41 -8.17 -13.11
C ILE A 62 3.35 -7.08 -13.65
N TRP A 63 4.67 -7.28 -13.55
CA TRP A 63 5.67 -6.31 -14.04
C TRP A 63 5.61 -6.06 -15.54
N ASN A 64 5.20 -7.05 -16.35
CA ASN A 64 5.05 -6.84 -17.78
C ASN A 64 3.94 -5.80 -18.02
N ALA A 65 2.75 -6.02 -17.44
CA ALA A 65 1.62 -5.08 -17.56
C ALA A 65 1.89 -3.69 -16.95
N ILE A 66 2.79 -3.58 -15.95
CA ILE A 66 3.25 -2.30 -15.40
C ILE A 66 4.22 -1.60 -16.36
N ILE A 67 5.14 -2.34 -17.01
CA ILE A 67 6.05 -1.80 -18.04
C ILE A 67 5.27 -1.39 -19.29
N ASP A 68 4.30 -2.21 -19.74
CA ASP A 68 3.44 -1.95 -20.89
C ASP A 68 2.52 -0.73 -20.69
N PHE A 69 2.34 -0.27 -19.44
CA PHE A 69 1.66 0.99 -19.10
C PHE A 69 2.58 2.23 -19.21
N ASP A 70 3.88 2.04 -19.39
CA ASP A 70 4.90 3.09 -19.57
C ASP A 70 4.82 4.23 -18.50
N PRO A 71 4.86 3.92 -17.19
CA PRO A 71 4.77 4.92 -16.13
C PRO A 71 6.09 5.72 -15.99
N GLN A 72 6.00 7.05 -15.86
CA GLN A 72 7.18 7.86 -15.49
C GLN A 72 7.59 7.65 -14.03
N VAL A 73 6.61 7.36 -13.14
CA VAL A 73 6.84 7.10 -11.71
C VAL A 73 6.15 5.81 -11.29
N PHE A 74 6.84 4.96 -10.53
CA PHE A 74 6.26 3.82 -9.82
C PHE A 74 6.34 4.04 -8.31
N ILE A 75 5.22 3.86 -7.60
CA ILE A 75 5.12 4.07 -6.16
C ILE A 75 4.88 2.75 -5.44
N TRP A 76 5.87 2.33 -4.65
CA TRP A 76 5.71 1.27 -3.66
C TRP A 76 4.92 1.75 -2.44
N LEU A 77 3.86 1.01 -2.10
CA LEU A 77 3.04 1.26 -0.92
C LEU A 77 3.27 0.23 0.20
N GLY A 78 4.34 -0.55 0.12
CA GLY A 78 4.72 -1.52 1.15
C GLY A 78 4.40 -2.98 0.79
N ASP A 79 4.74 -3.88 1.71
CA ASP A 79 4.98 -5.30 1.43
C ASP A 79 5.80 -5.48 0.14
N ASN A 80 6.85 -4.66 0.00
CA ASN A 80 7.78 -4.69 -1.12
C ASN A 80 8.61 -5.98 -1.07
N VAL A 81 8.84 -6.48 0.15
CA VAL A 81 9.13 -7.88 0.46
C VAL A 81 8.31 -8.37 1.64
N TYR A 82 8.06 -9.67 1.68
CA TYR A 82 7.58 -10.33 2.89
C TYR A 82 8.78 -10.65 3.77
N GLY A 83 8.94 -9.96 4.90
CA GLY A 83 10.10 -10.01 5.79
C GLY A 83 9.95 -10.90 7.04
N ASP A 84 8.81 -11.56 7.25
CA ASP A 84 8.56 -12.48 8.37
C ASP A 84 8.33 -13.93 7.90
N VAL A 85 8.10 -14.86 8.83
CA VAL A 85 7.81 -16.27 8.53
C VAL A 85 6.43 -16.69 9.06
N LYS A 86 5.52 -16.96 8.13
CA LYS A 86 4.13 -17.39 8.35
C LYS A 86 4.06 -18.88 8.69
N ARG A 87 3.88 -19.21 9.99
CA ARG A 87 3.82 -20.59 10.49
C ARG A 87 2.57 -21.36 9.99
N PRO A 88 2.56 -22.71 9.94
CA PRO A 88 1.41 -23.51 9.47
C PRO A 88 0.13 -23.34 10.31
N PHE A 89 -1.05 -23.59 9.73
CA PHE A 89 -2.36 -23.49 10.41
C PHE A 89 -2.60 -24.64 11.39
N LYS A 90 -2.10 -24.47 12.62
CA LYS A 90 -2.34 -25.39 13.75
C LYS A 90 -3.43 -24.86 14.67
N LEU A 91 -4.58 -25.55 14.71
CA LEU A 91 -5.69 -25.33 15.65
C LEU A 91 -5.60 -26.26 16.88
N PHE A 92 -4.98 -27.43 16.73
CA PHE A 92 -4.81 -28.47 17.74
C PHE A 92 -3.32 -28.80 17.95
N GLY A 93 -3.00 -29.58 19.00
CA GLY A 93 -1.63 -29.97 19.36
C GLY A 93 -0.96 -29.04 20.37
N LYS A 94 0.35 -29.23 20.60
CA LYS A 94 1.16 -28.47 21.57
C LYS A 94 1.32 -26.99 21.17
N GLU A 95 1.60 -26.73 19.89
CA GLU A 95 1.61 -25.38 19.30
C GLU A 95 0.28 -25.11 18.58
N ARG A 96 -0.45 -24.09 19.00
CA ARG A 96 -1.67 -23.61 18.35
C ARG A 96 -1.45 -22.15 17.92
N THR A 97 -1.49 -21.93 16.61
CA THR A 97 -1.15 -20.63 15.97
C THR A 97 -2.37 -19.75 15.73
N VAL A 98 -3.57 -20.32 15.87
CA VAL A 98 -4.88 -19.78 15.47
C VAL A 98 -5.97 -20.33 16.40
N GLY A 99 -7.16 -19.72 16.36
CA GLY A 99 -8.30 -20.07 17.21
C GLY A 99 -8.23 -19.48 18.63
N PRO A 100 -9.26 -19.71 19.47
CA PRO A 100 -9.35 -19.11 20.81
C PRO A 100 -8.26 -19.62 21.76
N TRP A 101 -7.78 -20.85 21.56
CA TRP A 101 -6.76 -21.50 22.40
C TRP A 101 -5.32 -21.29 21.90
N LYS A 102 -5.08 -20.27 21.05
CA LYS A 102 -3.77 -19.93 20.48
C LYS A 102 -2.74 -19.68 21.59
N ASN A 103 -1.62 -20.40 21.53
CA ASN A 103 -0.49 -20.26 22.46
C ASN A 103 0.86 -20.03 21.75
N ALA A 104 0.89 -20.05 20.42
CA ALA A 104 2.08 -19.76 19.61
C ALA A 104 1.82 -18.58 18.67
N PRO A 105 2.83 -17.74 18.36
CA PRO A 105 2.69 -16.69 17.36
C PRO A 105 2.44 -17.28 15.97
N ARG A 106 1.71 -16.53 15.14
CA ARG A 106 1.38 -16.92 13.76
C ARG A 106 2.50 -16.56 12.79
N PHE A 107 3.11 -15.41 13.04
CA PHE A 107 4.20 -14.81 12.30
C PHE A 107 5.36 -14.58 13.27
N ILE A 108 6.58 -14.64 12.77
CA ILE A 108 7.82 -14.40 13.52
C ILE A 108 8.79 -13.65 12.60
N PRO A 109 9.49 -12.61 13.09
CA PRO A 109 10.38 -11.80 12.26
C PRO A 109 11.56 -12.63 11.76
N SER A 110 12.01 -12.38 10.53
CA SER A 110 13.21 -13.02 9.99
C SER A 110 14.48 -12.29 10.49
N PRO A 111 15.64 -12.96 10.60
CA PRO A 111 16.91 -12.30 10.92
C PRO A 111 17.26 -11.22 9.87
N PRO A 112 17.95 -10.12 10.23
CA PRO A 112 18.25 -9.02 9.29
C PRO A 112 18.93 -9.45 7.98
N LYS A 113 19.86 -10.41 8.03
CA LYS A 113 20.54 -10.97 6.85
C LYS A 113 19.58 -11.75 5.93
N GLU A 114 18.51 -12.32 6.47
CA GLU A 114 17.48 -12.96 5.66
C GLU A 114 16.58 -11.91 5.00
N LEU A 115 16.20 -10.85 5.72
CA LEU A 115 15.46 -9.72 5.16
C LEU A 115 16.26 -9.01 4.05
N GLU A 116 17.55 -8.78 4.26
CA GLU A 116 18.49 -8.29 3.24
C GLU A 116 18.47 -9.18 1.98
N SER A 117 18.62 -10.49 2.13
CA SER A 117 18.55 -11.46 1.02
C SER A 117 17.18 -11.42 0.30
N ARG A 118 16.09 -11.24 1.05
CA ARG A 118 14.73 -11.07 0.49
C ARG A 118 14.61 -9.79 -0.32
N TYR A 119 15.15 -8.66 0.15
CA TYR A 119 15.22 -7.40 -0.61
C TYR A 119 16.09 -7.53 -1.87
N GLN A 120 17.25 -8.18 -1.80
CA GLN A 120 18.08 -8.44 -2.98
C GLN A 120 17.33 -9.29 -4.02
N LYS A 121 16.61 -10.34 -3.58
CA LYS A 121 15.78 -11.19 -4.47
C LYS A 121 14.65 -10.41 -5.15
N ALA A 122 14.01 -9.47 -4.46
CA ALA A 122 13.03 -8.57 -5.08
C ALA A 122 13.68 -7.61 -6.07
N LYS A 123 14.79 -6.97 -5.67
CA LYS A 123 15.53 -5.99 -6.49
C LYS A 123 16.14 -6.61 -7.76
N SER A 124 16.51 -7.88 -7.70
CA SER A 124 16.99 -8.68 -8.85
C SER A 124 15.87 -9.36 -9.66
N ASN A 125 14.59 -9.14 -9.35
CA ASN A 125 13.50 -9.69 -10.15
C ASN A 125 13.57 -9.13 -11.58
N PRO A 126 13.62 -9.96 -12.64
CA PRO A 126 13.82 -9.47 -14.01
C PRO A 126 12.76 -8.49 -14.51
N GLY A 127 11.53 -8.53 -13.98
CA GLY A 127 10.48 -7.55 -14.30
C GLY A 127 10.73 -6.21 -13.62
N TYR A 128 10.84 -6.21 -12.29
CA TYR A 128 11.10 -5.01 -11.50
C TYR A 128 12.44 -4.32 -11.86
N SER A 129 13.46 -5.11 -12.19
CA SER A 129 14.75 -4.58 -12.64
C SER A 129 14.63 -3.81 -13.96
N ARG A 130 13.86 -4.33 -14.95
CA ARG A 130 13.58 -3.59 -16.19
C ARG A 130 12.83 -2.28 -15.91
N LEU A 131 11.81 -2.32 -15.05
CA LEU A 131 11.05 -1.12 -14.67
C LEU A 131 11.95 -0.04 -14.06
N ARG A 132 12.89 -0.42 -13.17
CA ARG A 132 13.87 0.49 -12.57
C ARG A 132 14.83 1.17 -13.55
N HIS A 133 14.93 0.71 -14.81
CA HIS A 133 15.74 1.37 -15.84
C HIS A 133 15.00 2.45 -16.64
N THR A 134 13.66 2.45 -16.63
CA THR A 134 12.81 3.38 -17.42
C THR A 134 11.94 4.30 -16.56
N THR A 135 11.68 3.91 -15.31
CA THR A 135 10.68 4.52 -14.44
C THR A 135 11.32 4.94 -13.11
N GLN A 136 11.04 6.16 -12.65
CA GLN A 136 11.49 6.59 -11.32
C GLN A 136 10.72 5.83 -10.24
N VAL A 137 11.42 5.02 -9.45
CA VAL A 137 10.82 4.29 -8.32
C VAL A 137 10.94 5.13 -7.05
N VAL A 138 9.84 5.25 -6.32
CA VAL A 138 9.77 5.81 -4.95
C VAL A 138 8.94 4.89 -4.07
N GLY A 139 9.06 4.98 -2.74
CA GLY A 139 8.38 4.01 -1.88
C GLY A 139 8.32 4.29 -0.39
N THR A 140 7.34 3.66 0.26
CA THR A 140 7.24 3.43 1.71
C THR A 140 7.20 1.92 2.00
N TRP A 141 7.07 1.52 3.26
CA TRP A 141 6.94 0.13 3.71
C TRP A 141 5.54 -0.22 4.24
N ASP A 142 5.26 -1.52 4.41
CA ASP A 142 4.18 -2.01 5.28
C ASP A 142 4.71 -2.96 6.38
N ASP A 143 3.86 -3.70 7.09
CA ASP A 143 4.26 -4.53 8.22
C ASP A 143 5.24 -5.66 7.88
N HIS A 144 5.11 -6.33 6.73
CA HIS A 144 6.04 -7.40 6.39
C HIS A 144 7.43 -6.86 5.98
N ASP A 145 7.53 -5.69 5.34
CA ASP A 145 8.81 -4.97 5.12
C ASP A 145 9.43 -4.50 6.45
N TYR A 146 8.58 -3.94 7.31
CA TYR A 146 8.91 -3.41 8.63
C TYR A 146 9.40 -4.51 9.57
N GLY A 147 8.89 -5.75 9.40
CA GLY A 147 9.52 -6.99 9.83
C GLY A 147 8.61 -8.02 10.50
N LEU A 148 7.33 -7.72 10.71
CA LEU A 148 6.37 -8.60 11.42
C LEU A 148 4.92 -8.15 11.18
N ASN A 149 4.05 -9.07 10.75
CA ASN A 149 2.60 -8.84 10.57
C ASN A 149 1.94 -8.10 11.77
N ASP A 150 1.05 -7.13 11.50
CA ASP A 150 0.36 -6.23 12.45
C ASP A 150 1.27 -5.29 13.28
N ALA A 151 2.59 -5.28 13.11
CA ALA A 151 3.49 -4.56 14.02
C ALA A 151 3.48 -3.03 13.85
N GLY A 152 3.74 -2.33 14.97
CA GLY A 152 3.90 -0.88 15.10
C GLY A 152 5.15 -0.50 15.88
N LYS A 153 5.09 0.61 16.63
CA LYS A 153 6.28 1.24 17.24
C LYS A 153 7.03 0.36 18.24
N GLU A 154 6.40 -0.68 18.77
CA GLU A 154 6.97 -1.68 19.69
C GLU A 154 7.98 -2.63 19.03
N PHE A 155 8.08 -2.68 17.70
CA PHE A 155 8.98 -3.59 17.01
C PHE A 155 10.45 -3.13 17.06
N GLY A 156 11.28 -3.84 17.83
CA GLY A 156 12.70 -3.49 18.03
C GLY A 156 13.59 -3.56 16.77
N GLY A 157 13.19 -4.29 15.72
CA GLY A 157 13.99 -4.40 14.48
C GLY A 157 13.92 -3.19 13.56
N LYS A 158 13.03 -2.22 13.82
CA LYS A 158 12.66 -1.15 12.88
C LYS A 158 13.83 -0.30 12.37
N ILE A 159 14.83 -0.01 13.21
CA ILE A 159 16.01 0.81 12.84
C ILE A 159 16.89 0.08 11.81
N THR A 160 17.01 -1.24 11.91
CA THR A 160 17.78 -2.04 10.94
C THR A 160 17.00 -2.19 9.64
N ASN A 161 15.70 -2.46 9.75
CA ASN A 161 14.83 -2.69 8.60
C ASN A 161 14.60 -1.39 7.80
N GLN A 162 14.64 -0.22 8.46
CA GLN A 162 14.62 1.11 7.81
C GLN A 162 15.80 1.26 6.84
N LYS A 163 17.01 0.85 7.26
CA LYS A 163 18.20 0.90 6.39
C LYS A 163 18.02 -0.01 5.17
N LEU A 164 17.60 -1.26 5.40
CA LEU A 164 17.37 -2.24 4.33
C LEU A 164 16.31 -1.78 3.31
N LEU A 165 15.23 -1.13 3.74
CA LEU A 165 14.25 -0.52 2.82
C LEU A 165 14.89 0.62 2.00
N LEU A 166 15.61 1.53 2.65
CA LEU A 166 16.22 2.67 1.96
C LEU A 166 17.33 2.23 0.99
N ASP A 167 18.06 1.16 1.32
CA ASP A 167 19.02 0.51 0.42
C ASP A 167 18.33 -0.26 -0.72
N PHE A 168 17.14 -0.85 -0.49
CA PHE A 168 16.29 -1.40 -1.55
C PHE A 168 15.79 -0.32 -2.52
N LEU A 169 15.36 0.83 -2.01
CA LEU A 169 14.86 1.98 -2.79
C LEU A 169 15.94 2.85 -3.45
N ASP A 170 17.24 2.49 -3.33
CA ASP A 170 18.37 3.28 -3.86
C ASP A 170 18.47 4.70 -3.25
N GLU A 171 18.00 4.90 -2.02
CA GLU A 171 17.96 6.20 -1.36
C GLU A 171 19.38 6.78 -1.14
N PRO A 172 19.65 8.05 -1.48
CA PRO A 172 20.96 8.69 -1.25
C PRO A 172 21.48 8.57 0.18
N GLN A 173 22.79 8.41 0.35
CA GLN A 173 23.41 8.15 1.67
C GLN A 173 23.39 9.38 2.61
N ASP A 174 23.28 10.58 2.05
CA ASP A 174 23.14 11.84 2.77
C ASP A 174 21.68 12.17 3.17
N SER A 175 20.70 11.45 2.60
CA SER A 175 19.25 11.72 2.74
C SER A 175 18.77 11.88 4.18
N PRO A 176 17.85 12.83 4.46
CA PRO A 176 17.16 12.93 5.75
C PRO A 176 16.49 11.62 6.19
N ARG A 177 16.00 10.78 5.26
CA ARG A 177 15.34 9.50 5.57
C ARG A 177 16.27 8.52 6.30
N ARG A 178 17.59 8.65 6.14
CA ARG A 178 18.61 7.83 6.83
C ARG A 178 18.96 8.34 8.23
N LYS A 179 18.42 9.49 8.64
CA LYS A 179 18.70 10.19 9.92
C LYS A 179 17.45 10.41 10.78
N GLN A 180 16.28 10.50 10.16
CA GLN A 180 14.99 10.63 10.84
C GLN A 180 14.44 9.28 11.33
N GLU A 181 13.45 9.33 12.22
CA GLU A 181 12.70 8.16 12.67
C GLU A 181 11.52 7.85 11.74
N GLY A 182 11.61 6.77 10.97
CA GLY A 182 10.60 6.37 9.98
C GLY A 182 10.91 6.81 8.54
N VAL A 183 10.28 6.16 7.57
CA VAL A 183 10.66 6.23 6.14
C VAL A 183 9.87 7.28 5.34
N TYR A 184 9.02 8.08 5.99
CA TYR A 184 8.17 9.08 5.31
C TYR A 184 8.99 10.09 4.49
N THR A 185 8.44 10.57 3.37
CA THR A 185 9.14 11.47 2.44
C THR A 185 8.16 12.15 1.47
N SER A 186 8.61 13.18 0.74
CA SER A 186 7.82 13.74 -0.36
C SER A 186 8.67 14.10 -1.58
N TYR A 187 8.02 14.09 -2.74
CA TYR A 187 8.59 14.40 -4.05
C TYR A 187 7.70 15.41 -4.77
N MET A 188 8.29 16.20 -5.67
CA MET A 188 7.56 17.12 -6.55
C MET A 188 7.99 16.83 -7.98
N PHE A 189 7.04 16.48 -8.85
CA PHE A 189 7.30 16.08 -10.23
C PHE A 189 6.66 17.05 -11.23
N GLY A 190 7.30 17.21 -12.39
CA GLY A 190 6.79 17.98 -13.52
C GLY A 190 6.98 19.50 -13.41
N PRO A 191 6.70 20.22 -14.51
CA PRO A 191 6.98 21.64 -14.63
C PRO A 191 5.95 22.50 -13.87
N VAL A 192 6.36 23.72 -13.51
CA VAL A 192 5.53 24.71 -12.79
C VAL A 192 4.15 24.86 -13.45
N GLY A 193 3.09 24.83 -12.64
CA GLY A 193 1.69 24.85 -13.10
C GLY A 193 1.10 23.50 -13.47
N ARG A 194 1.92 22.46 -13.73
CA ARG A 194 1.50 21.06 -13.93
C ARG A 194 2.17 20.12 -12.91
N GLN A 195 2.53 20.65 -11.75
CA GLN A 195 3.29 19.92 -10.75
C GLN A 195 2.41 18.92 -9.99
N ILE A 196 2.96 17.74 -9.75
CA ILE A 196 2.37 16.67 -8.93
C ILE A 196 3.23 16.55 -7.67
N LYS A 197 2.64 16.80 -6.50
CA LYS A 197 3.28 16.45 -5.23
C LYS A 197 2.90 15.02 -4.87
N VAL A 198 3.89 14.20 -4.51
CA VAL A 198 3.68 12.87 -3.91
C VAL A 198 4.19 12.93 -2.48
N ILE A 199 3.34 12.62 -1.51
CA ILE A 199 3.67 12.53 -0.08
C ILE A 199 3.52 11.07 0.33
N LEU A 200 4.60 10.43 0.75
CA LEU A 200 4.58 9.04 1.22
C LEU A 200 4.64 9.01 2.73
N LEU A 201 3.59 8.44 3.35
CA LEU A 201 3.51 8.27 4.79
C LEU A 201 4.18 6.96 5.22
N ASP A 202 4.85 7.02 6.36
CA ASP A 202 5.11 5.86 7.21
C ASP A 202 3.89 5.66 8.12
N THR A 203 3.33 4.46 8.13
CA THR A 203 2.19 4.10 9.00
C THR A 203 2.54 2.95 9.96
N ARG A 204 3.85 2.77 10.24
CA ARG A 204 4.41 1.68 11.05
C ARG A 204 5.33 2.17 12.18
N TYR A 205 6.34 2.98 11.91
CA TYR A 205 7.43 3.29 12.85
C TYR A 205 6.96 3.88 14.20
N HIS A 206 5.95 4.76 14.13
CA HIS A 206 5.37 5.47 15.27
C HIS A 206 3.98 4.98 15.66
N ARG A 207 3.42 3.99 14.94
CA ARG A 207 2.03 3.53 15.14
C ARG A 207 1.85 2.85 16.48
N ASP A 208 0.87 3.29 17.27
CA ASP A 208 0.46 2.62 18.50
C ASP A 208 -0.20 1.25 18.23
N PRO A 209 -0.29 0.35 19.22
CA PRO A 209 -0.90 -0.97 19.04
C PRO A 209 -2.34 -0.90 18.53
N LEU A 210 -2.73 -1.82 17.63
CA LEU A 210 -4.03 -1.87 16.94
C LEU A 210 -5.30 -1.98 17.81
N ARG A 211 -5.17 -2.03 19.14
CA ARG A 211 -6.29 -2.04 20.10
C ARG A 211 -6.36 -0.77 20.97
N SER A 212 -5.52 0.21 20.69
CA SER A 212 -5.54 1.54 21.31
C SER A 212 -6.33 2.55 20.48
N ASP A 213 -6.51 3.76 21.02
CA ASP A 213 -6.91 4.97 20.30
C ASP A 213 -5.74 5.96 20.10
N GLY A 214 -4.50 5.43 20.11
CA GLY A 214 -3.25 6.17 20.04
C GLY A 214 -2.89 6.72 18.65
N SER A 215 -1.60 7.01 18.44
CA SER A 215 -1.12 7.68 17.22
C SER A 215 -0.86 6.71 16.07
N VAL A 216 -0.96 7.22 14.83
CA VAL A 216 -0.52 6.50 13.63
C VAL A 216 0.85 7.01 13.16
N LEU A 217 1.05 8.34 13.12
CA LEU A 217 2.25 8.97 12.55
C LEU A 217 3.27 9.41 13.62
N GLY A 218 2.86 9.61 14.88
CA GLY A 218 3.72 10.27 15.87
C GLY A 218 3.89 11.78 15.63
N SER A 219 4.36 12.51 16.64
CA SER A 219 4.41 13.97 16.63
C SER A 219 5.33 14.54 15.53
N SER A 220 6.52 13.96 15.37
CA SER A 220 7.53 14.37 14.38
C SER A 220 6.99 14.34 12.95
N GLN A 221 6.38 13.24 12.54
CA GLN A 221 5.81 13.06 11.21
C GLN A 221 4.53 13.89 11.02
N TRP A 222 3.73 14.12 12.06
CA TRP A 222 2.59 15.05 11.98
C TRP A 222 3.03 16.48 11.69
N THR A 223 4.03 17.00 12.40
CA THR A 223 4.60 18.33 12.16
C THR A 223 5.27 18.43 10.80
N TRP A 224 5.93 17.36 10.33
CA TRP A 224 6.44 17.28 8.96
C TRP A 224 5.32 17.33 7.92
N LEU A 225 4.26 16.54 8.06
CA LEU A 225 3.14 16.49 7.13
C LEU A 225 2.42 17.84 7.03
N GLU A 226 2.24 18.54 8.15
CA GLU A 226 1.73 19.91 8.19
C GLU A 226 2.60 20.89 7.39
N LYS A 227 3.92 20.80 7.54
CA LYS A 227 4.88 21.59 6.74
C LYS A 227 4.80 21.22 5.26
N GLU A 228 4.66 19.95 4.90
CA GLU A 228 4.56 19.52 3.51
C GLU A 228 3.26 19.96 2.83
N LEU A 229 2.14 19.98 3.55
CA LEU A 229 0.85 20.45 3.04
C LEU A 229 0.83 21.97 2.88
N ASN A 230 1.39 22.72 3.84
CA ASN A 230 1.58 24.19 3.75
C ASN A 230 2.71 24.63 2.79
N GLY A 231 3.57 23.71 2.35
CA GLY A 231 4.66 23.97 1.41
C GLY A 231 4.20 24.33 -0.02
N PRO A 232 5.13 24.37 -1.00
CA PRO A 232 4.83 24.79 -2.37
C PRO A 232 3.58 24.14 -2.97
N LYS A 233 2.76 24.96 -3.64
CA LYS A 233 1.54 24.51 -4.32
C LYS A 233 1.87 23.55 -5.47
N SER A 234 0.94 22.64 -5.73
CA SER A 234 0.96 21.69 -6.84
C SER A 234 -0.46 21.60 -7.41
N ALA A 235 -0.59 21.19 -8.67
CA ALA A 235 -1.90 21.00 -9.30
C ALA A 235 -2.61 19.75 -8.75
N ILE A 236 -1.81 18.74 -8.37
CA ILE A 236 -2.22 17.46 -7.79
C ILE A 236 -1.38 17.19 -6.54
N THR A 237 -1.97 16.54 -5.53
CA THR A 237 -1.29 16.08 -4.31
C THR A 237 -1.69 14.64 -4.00
N ILE A 238 -0.84 13.68 -4.31
CA ILE A 238 -1.06 12.26 -4.04
C ILE A 238 -0.49 11.96 -2.64
N ILE A 239 -1.31 11.40 -1.75
CA ILE A 239 -0.85 10.94 -0.43
C ILE A 239 -0.86 9.40 -0.41
N GLY A 240 0.33 8.80 -0.42
CA GLY A 240 0.50 7.36 -0.27
C GLY A 240 0.49 6.95 1.20
N SER A 241 -0.31 5.95 1.54
CA SER A 241 -0.40 5.31 2.85
C SER A 241 -0.27 3.79 2.66
N SER A 242 0.37 3.07 3.57
CA SER A 242 0.50 1.61 3.41
C SER A 242 -0.88 0.95 3.60
N VAL A 243 -1.56 1.27 4.70
CA VAL A 243 -2.93 0.84 5.00
C VAL A 243 -3.99 1.79 4.41
N GLN A 244 -5.20 1.28 4.12
CA GLN A 244 -6.32 2.08 3.56
C GLN A 244 -6.69 3.29 4.45
N VAL A 245 -6.99 4.44 3.83
CA VAL A 245 -7.31 5.70 4.53
C VAL A 245 -8.81 5.87 4.71
N ILE A 246 -9.58 5.87 3.62
CA ILE A 246 -11.03 6.14 3.63
C ILE A 246 -11.82 4.92 4.14
N SER A 247 -11.39 3.71 3.74
CA SER A 247 -12.06 2.46 4.09
C SER A 247 -12.30 2.31 5.59
N ASN A 248 -13.45 1.74 5.94
CA ASN A 248 -13.76 1.28 7.28
C ASN A 248 -14.34 -0.14 7.26
N LEU A 249 -13.93 -0.96 6.28
CA LEU A 249 -14.41 -2.33 6.06
C LEU A 249 -14.31 -3.22 7.32
N SER A 250 -13.26 -2.97 8.11
CA SER A 250 -13.03 -3.48 9.47
C SER A 250 -14.27 -3.38 10.40
N ALA A 251 -15.22 -2.48 10.14
CA ALA A 251 -16.45 -2.28 10.92
C ALA A 251 -17.60 -3.25 10.56
N THR A 252 -17.60 -3.83 9.37
CA THR A 252 -18.64 -4.74 8.85
C THR A 252 -18.17 -6.20 8.72
N THR A 253 -16.86 -6.44 8.76
CA THR A 253 -16.26 -7.79 8.77
C THR A 253 -16.15 -8.41 10.17
N ARG A 254 -16.32 -7.63 11.23
CA ARG A 254 -16.25 -8.10 12.63
C ARG A 254 -17.53 -8.85 13.05
N PRO A 255 -17.43 -9.86 13.92
CA PRO A 255 -16.21 -10.34 14.59
C PRO A 255 -15.36 -11.32 13.76
N LEU A 256 -15.78 -11.68 12.54
CA LEU A 256 -15.16 -12.76 11.74
C LEU A 256 -13.69 -12.48 11.39
N PHE A 257 -13.39 -11.27 10.90
CA PHE A 257 -12.03 -10.83 10.62
C PHE A 257 -11.88 -9.30 10.72
N SER A 258 -10.64 -8.84 10.69
CA SER A 258 -10.24 -7.43 10.74
C SER A 258 -9.16 -7.18 9.69
N LEU A 259 -9.13 -5.96 9.16
CA LEU A 259 -8.06 -5.43 8.32
C LEU A 259 -7.49 -4.17 9.00
N GLU A 260 -6.21 -3.88 8.78
CA GLU A 260 -5.66 -2.57 9.14
C GLU A 260 -6.21 -1.48 8.23
N SER A 261 -6.18 -0.24 8.73
CA SER A 261 -6.71 0.96 8.08
C SER A 261 -6.69 2.10 9.07
N TRP A 262 -6.70 3.33 8.56
CA TRP A 262 -6.96 4.53 9.36
C TRP A 262 -8.35 4.49 10.04
N GLY A 263 -9.29 3.68 9.54
CA GLY A 263 -10.55 3.35 10.22
C GLY A 263 -10.39 2.69 11.60
N ARG A 264 -9.21 2.12 11.92
CA ARG A 264 -8.85 1.65 13.27
C ARG A 264 -8.55 2.79 14.25
N PHE A 265 -8.05 3.93 13.75
CA PHE A 265 -7.60 5.08 14.53
C PHE A 265 -8.42 6.34 14.16
N PRO A 266 -9.72 6.40 14.50
CA PRO A 266 -10.63 7.43 14.00
C PRO A 266 -10.22 8.85 14.43
N LYS A 267 -9.55 9.03 15.57
CA LYS A 267 -8.99 10.33 16.01
C LYS A 267 -7.94 10.84 15.03
N GLU A 268 -6.93 10.02 14.72
CA GLU A 268 -5.84 10.36 13.81
C GLU A 268 -6.32 10.50 12.36
N ARG A 269 -7.32 9.71 11.94
CA ARG A 269 -7.94 9.89 10.62
C ARG A 269 -8.69 11.22 10.51
N ASN A 270 -9.47 11.59 11.53
CA ASN A 270 -10.16 12.88 11.54
C ASN A 270 -9.15 14.03 11.58
N ARG A 271 -8.02 13.87 12.26
CA ARG A 271 -6.88 14.80 12.22
C ARG A 271 -6.26 14.92 10.83
N LEU A 272 -6.11 13.83 10.08
CA LEU A 272 -5.62 13.85 8.69
C LEU A 272 -6.52 14.69 7.79
N PHE A 273 -7.83 14.40 7.79
CA PHE A 273 -8.80 15.17 7.01
C PHE A 273 -8.86 16.64 7.45
N LYS A 274 -8.87 16.91 8.76
CA LYS A 274 -8.85 18.29 9.27
C LYS A 274 -7.60 19.05 8.82
N LEU A 275 -6.41 18.44 8.90
CA LEU A 275 -5.16 19.08 8.47
C LEU A 275 -5.19 19.45 6.97
N ILE A 276 -5.72 18.58 6.12
CA ILE A 276 -5.87 18.84 4.68
C ILE A 276 -6.94 19.93 4.41
N ALA A 277 -8.01 19.96 5.21
CA ALA A 277 -9.02 21.01 5.14
C ALA A 277 -8.44 22.38 5.56
N ASP A 278 -7.77 22.44 6.71
CA ASP A 278 -7.22 23.66 7.33
C ASP A 278 -6.08 24.29 6.49
N THR A 279 -5.13 23.48 6.01
CA THR A 279 -4.01 23.93 5.16
C THR A 279 -4.44 24.37 3.75
N LYS A 280 -5.74 24.25 3.43
CA LYS A 280 -6.34 24.60 2.13
C LYS A 280 -5.66 23.94 0.93
N ARG A 281 -5.06 22.75 1.11
CA ARG A 281 -4.47 21.97 0.00
C ARG A 281 -5.58 21.43 -0.91
N GLU A 282 -5.31 21.50 -2.21
CA GLU A 282 -6.21 21.12 -3.31
C GLU A 282 -5.54 20.04 -4.18
N GLY A 283 -6.33 19.38 -5.02
CA GLY A 283 -5.89 18.27 -5.84
C GLY A 283 -5.58 17.00 -5.06
N VAL A 284 -6.12 16.85 -3.82
CA VAL A 284 -5.72 15.76 -2.90
C VAL A 284 -6.51 14.48 -3.15
N PHE A 285 -5.79 13.36 -3.29
CA PHE A 285 -6.35 12.01 -3.18
C PHE A 285 -5.31 11.03 -2.62
N PHE A 286 -5.79 9.87 -2.17
CA PHE A 286 -4.99 8.82 -1.55
C PHE A 286 -4.75 7.63 -2.49
N ILE A 287 -3.64 6.94 -2.26
CA ILE A 287 -3.36 5.59 -2.78
C ILE A 287 -2.94 4.67 -1.62
N SER A 288 -3.38 3.41 -1.66
CA SER A 288 -3.22 2.48 -0.52
C SER A 288 -2.96 1.01 -0.87
N GLY A 289 -2.43 0.25 0.09
CA GLY A 289 -2.02 -1.15 0.04
C GLY A 289 -2.72 -2.05 1.09
N ASP A 290 -1.94 -2.83 1.86
CA ASP A 290 -2.34 -3.78 2.94
C ASP A 290 -3.27 -4.95 2.55
N VAL A 291 -4.48 -4.66 2.06
CA VAL A 291 -5.66 -5.53 2.21
C VAL A 291 -5.77 -6.76 1.28
N HIS A 292 -4.76 -7.05 0.46
CA HIS A 292 -4.72 -8.09 -0.58
C HIS A 292 -5.86 -8.06 -1.62
N PHE A 293 -6.47 -6.90 -1.87
CA PHE A 293 -7.36 -6.66 -3.00
C PHE A 293 -7.24 -5.23 -3.52
N GLY A 294 -7.69 -5.02 -4.77
CA GLY A 294 -7.87 -3.70 -5.34
C GLY A 294 -9.31 -3.18 -5.17
N GLU A 295 -9.47 -1.89 -4.86
CA GLU A 295 -10.76 -1.19 -4.87
C GLU A 295 -10.59 0.33 -5.06
N ILE A 296 -11.71 1.06 -5.20
CA ILE A 296 -11.71 2.53 -5.13
C ILE A 296 -12.78 2.95 -4.11
N SER A 297 -12.37 3.73 -3.12
CA SER A 297 -13.24 4.36 -2.12
C SER A 297 -13.28 5.89 -2.30
N ARG A 298 -14.37 6.53 -1.87
CA ARG A 298 -14.66 7.96 -2.03
C ARG A 298 -15.38 8.52 -0.80
N TYR A 299 -14.98 9.71 -0.33
CA TYR A 299 -15.54 10.38 0.85
C TYR A 299 -15.74 11.89 0.61
N ASP A 300 -16.98 12.27 0.35
CA ASP A 300 -17.41 13.62 -0.05
C ASP A 300 -17.56 14.58 1.14
N CYS A 301 -17.82 14.03 2.34
CA CYS A 301 -18.02 14.80 3.56
C CYS A 301 -16.75 14.82 4.45
N SER A 302 -15.59 15.09 3.85
CA SER A 302 -14.28 15.10 4.52
C SER A 302 -13.57 16.47 4.53
N ILE A 303 -13.20 17.05 3.38
CA ILE A 303 -12.30 18.23 3.31
C ILE A 303 -12.78 19.43 2.47
N GLY A 304 -13.92 19.29 1.79
CA GLY A 304 -14.57 20.33 0.98
C GLY A 304 -14.93 19.89 -0.44
N TYR A 305 -14.40 18.75 -0.86
CA TYR A 305 -14.63 18.13 -2.17
C TYR A 305 -14.53 16.60 -2.06
N PRO A 306 -14.96 15.83 -3.08
CA PRO A 306 -14.84 14.38 -3.11
C PRO A 306 -13.40 13.88 -3.05
N VAL A 307 -13.03 13.22 -1.95
CA VAL A 307 -11.68 12.64 -1.83
C VAL A 307 -11.73 11.17 -2.20
N TYR A 308 -10.78 10.74 -3.04
CA TYR A 308 -10.63 9.35 -3.46
C TYR A 308 -9.51 8.65 -2.68
N ASP A 309 -9.65 7.34 -2.51
CA ASP A 309 -8.64 6.42 -2.00
C ASP A 309 -8.61 5.20 -2.94
N VAL A 310 -7.51 5.06 -3.68
CA VAL A 310 -7.35 4.04 -4.72
C VAL A 310 -6.45 2.96 -4.16
N THR A 311 -7.05 1.83 -3.75
CA THR A 311 -6.32 0.73 -3.14
C THR A 311 -5.87 -0.24 -4.22
N SER A 312 -4.58 -0.58 -4.25
CA SER A 312 -4.00 -1.59 -5.13
C SER A 312 -3.11 -2.54 -4.35
N SER A 313 -3.75 -3.36 -3.51
CA SER A 313 -3.04 -4.38 -2.75
C SER A 313 -3.04 -5.72 -3.47
N GLY A 314 -1.85 -6.26 -3.68
CA GLY A 314 -1.64 -7.61 -4.23
C GLY A 314 -0.99 -7.64 -5.61
N LEU A 315 0.21 -7.07 -5.74
CA LEU A 315 1.07 -7.31 -6.90
C LEU A 315 1.36 -8.81 -7.09
N THR A 316 1.48 -9.59 -5.99
CA THR A 316 1.48 -11.06 -6.04
C THR A 316 0.50 -11.70 -5.07
N GLN A 317 0.41 -11.20 -3.83
CA GLN A 317 -0.41 -11.76 -2.75
C GLN A 317 -1.81 -11.15 -2.79
N ALA A 318 -2.80 -11.93 -3.25
CA ALA A 318 -4.17 -11.48 -3.45
C ALA A 318 -5.18 -12.41 -2.75
N VAL A 319 -6.29 -11.89 -2.25
CA VAL A 319 -7.20 -12.63 -1.36
C VAL A 319 -7.86 -13.86 -2.01
N GLU A 320 -8.08 -13.87 -3.33
CA GLU A 320 -8.53 -15.08 -4.05
C GLU A 320 -7.43 -16.15 -4.20
N LYS A 321 -6.15 -15.79 -4.10
CA LYS A 321 -5.03 -16.76 -4.03
C LYS A 321 -4.82 -17.33 -2.62
N ALA A 322 -5.34 -16.66 -1.58
CA ALA A 322 -5.21 -17.13 -0.20
C ALA A 322 -6.10 -18.35 0.12
N VAL A 323 -6.96 -18.76 -0.82
CA VAL A 323 -7.83 -19.95 -0.76
C VAL A 323 -7.63 -20.84 -1.98
N PRO A 324 -7.91 -22.16 -1.90
CA PRO A 324 -8.02 -23.01 -3.08
C PRO A 324 -9.00 -22.44 -4.12
N HIS A 325 -8.65 -22.54 -5.41
CA HIS A 325 -9.36 -21.88 -6.52
C HIS A 325 -10.89 -22.10 -6.52
N VAL A 326 -11.35 -23.29 -6.14
CA VAL A 326 -12.79 -23.64 -6.04
C VAL A 326 -13.57 -22.75 -5.07
N PHE A 327 -12.92 -22.13 -4.09
CA PHE A 327 -13.53 -21.23 -3.11
C PHE A 327 -13.43 -19.75 -3.47
N SER A 328 -12.80 -19.38 -4.59
CA SER A 328 -12.72 -17.98 -5.07
C SER A 328 -14.11 -17.34 -5.26
N LEU A 329 -15.11 -18.12 -5.68
CA LEU A 329 -16.50 -17.69 -5.78
C LEU A 329 -17.10 -17.31 -4.42
N ILE A 330 -16.71 -18.00 -3.33
CA ILE A 330 -17.15 -17.67 -1.97
C ILE A 330 -16.53 -16.35 -1.51
N VAL A 331 -15.25 -16.10 -1.81
CA VAL A 331 -14.59 -14.81 -1.52
C VAL A 331 -15.32 -13.65 -2.20
N ARG A 332 -15.67 -13.79 -3.48
CA ARG A 332 -16.45 -12.78 -4.23
C ARG A 332 -17.87 -12.59 -3.66
N PHE A 333 -18.53 -13.67 -3.26
CA PHE A 333 -19.85 -13.62 -2.63
C PHE A 333 -19.83 -12.90 -1.28
N VAL A 334 -18.84 -13.19 -0.42
CA VAL A 334 -18.61 -12.49 0.85
C VAL A 334 -18.31 -11.00 0.61
N ALA A 335 -17.47 -10.67 -0.37
CA ALA A 335 -17.18 -9.28 -0.73
C ALA A 335 -18.41 -8.51 -1.26
N TRP A 336 -19.38 -9.20 -1.88
CA TRP A 336 -20.65 -8.61 -2.31
C TRP A 336 -21.68 -8.49 -1.17
N LEU A 337 -21.68 -9.41 -0.21
CA LEU A 337 -22.54 -9.34 0.98
C LEU A 337 -22.11 -8.25 1.99
N THR A 338 -20.84 -7.88 1.99
CA THR A 338 -20.26 -6.96 2.97
C THR A 338 -20.64 -5.50 2.66
N PRO A 339 -21.36 -4.78 3.54
CA PRO A 339 -21.74 -3.40 3.30
C PRO A 339 -20.51 -2.50 3.23
N THR A 340 -20.42 -1.71 2.15
CA THR A 340 -19.40 -0.67 1.95
C THR A 340 -20.04 0.61 1.43
N THR A 341 -19.95 1.66 2.24
CA THR A 341 -20.66 2.93 2.05
C THR A 341 -19.78 3.96 1.34
N MET A 342 -18.46 3.83 1.50
CA MET A 342 -17.45 4.64 0.83
C MET A 342 -17.09 4.10 -0.57
N ARG A 343 -17.38 2.83 -0.90
CA ARG A 343 -16.90 2.24 -2.17
C ARG A 343 -17.54 2.87 -3.40
N VAL A 344 -16.71 3.12 -4.42
CA VAL A 344 -17.17 3.53 -5.75
C VAL A 344 -17.67 2.31 -6.52
N ILE A 345 -18.98 2.10 -6.45
CA ILE A 345 -19.73 1.19 -7.33
C ILE A 345 -20.07 1.92 -8.63
N SER A 346 -19.60 1.39 -9.77
CA SER A 346 -19.84 1.89 -11.12
C SER A 346 -20.02 0.74 -12.13
N LYS A 347 -20.38 1.05 -13.39
CA LYS A 347 -20.46 0.05 -14.47
C LYS A 347 -19.09 -0.48 -14.93
N ASN A 348 -17.99 0.16 -14.51
CA ASN A 348 -16.63 -0.21 -14.88
C ASN A 348 -16.05 -1.34 -14.01
N CYS A 349 -16.79 -1.77 -12.97
CA CYS A 349 -16.35 -2.84 -12.08
C CYS A 349 -16.53 -4.22 -12.73
N ARG A 350 -15.46 -5.00 -12.78
CA ARG A 350 -15.48 -6.39 -13.28
C ARG A 350 -16.35 -7.33 -12.42
N PHE A 351 -16.53 -7.02 -11.14
CA PHE A 351 -17.38 -7.77 -10.21
C PHE A 351 -18.37 -6.85 -9.46
N ARG A 352 -19.53 -7.38 -9.09
CA ARG A 352 -20.62 -6.63 -8.41
C ARG A 352 -20.24 -6.00 -7.06
N SER A 353 -19.18 -6.49 -6.40
CA SER A 353 -18.63 -5.91 -5.17
C SER A 353 -17.79 -4.65 -5.41
N CYS A 354 -17.33 -4.42 -6.64
CA CYS A 354 -16.27 -3.47 -7.00
C CYS A 354 -14.94 -3.64 -6.22
N THR A 355 -14.73 -4.82 -5.65
CA THR A 355 -13.41 -5.31 -5.24
C THR A 355 -12.84 -6.22 -6.32
N TYR A 356 -11.52 -6.28 -6.43
CA TYR A 356 -10.82 -7.23 -7.28
C TYR A 356 -9.77 -7.98 -6.44
N GLY A 357 -10.09 -9.24 -6.09
CA GLY A 357 -9.28 -10.05 -5.18
C GLY A 357 -8.18 -10.87 -5.86
N GLN A 358 -7.81 -10.55 -7.09
CA GLN A 358 -6.75 -11.21 -7.86
C GLN A 358 -5.57 -10.25 -8.06
N PRO A 359 -4.40 -10.71 -8.52
CA PRO A 359 -3.22 -9.85 -8.59
C PRO A 359 -3.42 -8.64 -9.49
N ASN A 360 -3.00 -7.48 -8.99
CA ASN A 360 -3.38 -6.18 -9.53
C ASN A 360 -2.32 -5.09 -9.30
N PHE A 361 -2.39 -4.03 -10.10
CA PHE A 361 -1.62 -2.80 -9.91
C PHE A 361 -2.51 -1.56 -10.09
N GLY A 362 -2.13 -0.47 -9.44
CA GLY A 362 -2.82 0.81 -9.51
C GLY A 362 -2.26 1.66 -10.64
N ALA A 363 -3.14 2.34 -11.37
CA ALA A 363 -2.78 3.17 -12.51
C ALA A 363 -3.47 4.53 -12.43
N ILE A 364 -2.68 5.59 -12.62
CA ILE A 364 -3.12 6.99 -12.63
C ILE A 364 -2.71 7.56 -13.98
N GLU A 365 -3.67 8.03 -14.76
CA GLU A 365 -3.44 8.77 -16.01
C GLU A 365 -3.93 10.22 -15.86
N ILE A 366 -3.12 11.17 -16.32
CA ILE A 366 -3.33 12.61 -16.18
C ILE A 366 -3.29 13.24 -17.57
N VAL A 367 -4.45 13.64 -18.08
CA VAL A 367 -4.61 14.14 -19.44
C VAL A 367 -4.52 15.67 -19.43
N TRP A 368 -3.28 16.18 -19.39
CA TRP A 368 -2.97 17.62 -19.38
C TRP A 368 -3.40 18.41 -20.63
N SER A 369 -3.87 17.72 -21.68
CA SER A 369 -4.34 18.30 -22.94
C SER A 369 -5.83 18.60 -22.98
N THR A 370 -6.64 18.14 -22.01
CA THR A 370 -8.07 18.51 -21.93
C THR A 370 -8.26 19.76 -21.08
N THR A 371 -9.31 20.53 -21.39
CA THR A 371 -9.78 21.66 -20.58
C THR A 371 -11.23 21.37 -20.14
N PRO A 372 -11.51 21.13 -18.84
CA PRO A 372 -10.56 20.97 -17.73
C PRO A 372 -9.64 19.74 -17.89
N VAL A 373 -8.49 19.75 -17.21
CA VAL A 373 -7.56 18.60 -17.15
C VAL A 373 -8.29 17.38 -16.61
N THR A 374 -8.11 16.21 -17.22
CA THR A 374 -8.80 14.98 -16.79
C THR A 374 -7.89 14.06 -15.99
N LEU A 375 -8.40 13.56 -14.87
CA LEU A 375 -7.83 12.43 -14.12
C LEU A 375 -8.56 11.13 -14.46
N LYS A 376 -7.81 10.03 -14.53
CA LYS A 376 -8.31 8.66 -14.67
C LYS A 376 -7.56 7.79 -13.67
N LEU A 377 -8.28 7.29 -12.66
CA LEU A 377 -7.74 6.47 -11.57
C LEU A 377 -8.32 5.06 -11.71
N GLU A 378 -7.46 4.06 -11.78
CA GLU A 378 -7.83 2.68 -12.06
C GLU A 378 -7.05 1.68 -11.20
N VAL A 379 -7.65 0.52 -11.03
CA VAL A 379 -6.93 -0.72 -10.73
C VAL A 379 -6.92 -1.58 -12.00
N ARG A 380 -5.82 -2.25 -12.30
CA ARG A 380 -5.60 -3.08 -13.48
C ARG A 380 -5.12 -4.48 -13.10
N ASP A 381 -5.41 -5.46 -13.95
CA ASP A 381 -5.00 -6.86 -13.77
C ASP A 381 -3.60 -7.17 -14.34
N ILE A 382 -3.17 -8.43 -14.22
CA ILE A 382 -1.93 -8.98 -14.79
C ILE A 382 -1.80 -8.89 -16.33
N LYS A 383 -2.82 -8.41 -17.05
CA LYS A 383 -2.81 -8.15 -18.50
C LYS A 383 -2.94 -6.65 -18.83
N GLY A 384 -2.90 -5.77 -17.82
CA GLY A 384 -3.05 -4.33 -17.98
C GLY A 384 -4.49 -3.86 -18.19
N TYR A 385 -5.49 -4.75 -18.16
CA TYR A 385 -6.89 -4.36 -18.34
C TYR A 385 -7.48 -3.81 -17.04
N PRO A 386 -8.28 -2.72 -17.08
CA PRO A 386 -8.94 -2.21 -15.90
C PRO A 386 -9.91 -3.25 -15.28
N VAL A 387 -9.99 -3.23 -13.96
CA VAL A 387 -10.89 -4.09 -13.15
C VAL A 387 -11.91 -3.27 -12.36
N THR A 388 -11.55 -2.03 -12.05
CA THR A 388 -12.42 -0.95 -11.58
C THR A 388 -11.73 0.38 -11.90
N GLY A 389 -12.49 1.46 -12.07
CA GLY A 389 -11.93 2.74 -12.49
C GLY A 389 -12.91 3.91 -12.49
N VAL A 390 -12.37 5.10 -12.27
CA VAL A 390 -13.05 6.39 -12.31
C VAL A 390 -12.33 7.35 -13.24
N LYS A 391 -13.07 8.23 -13.91
CA LYS A 391 -12.56 9.29 -14.76
C LYS A 391 -13.34 10.56 -14.46
N PHE A 392 -12.65 11.64 -14.09
CA PHE A 392 -13.25 12.88 -13.63
C PHE A 392 -12.33 14.08 -13.91
N PRO A 393 -12.86 15.32 -14.02
CA PRO A 393 -12.02 16.49 -14.23
C PRO A 393 -11.28 16.88 -12.94
N LEU A 394 -10.02 17.29 -13.04
CA LEU A 394 -9.17 17.70 -11.93
C LEU A 394 -9.80 18.78 -11.04
N VAL A 395 -10.67 19.62 -11.62
CA VAL A 395 -11.43 20.64 -10.90
C VAL A 395 -12.32 20.06 -9.79
N GLU A 396 -12.77 18.80 -9.89
CA GLU A 396 -13.52 18.13 -8.82
C GLU A 396 -12.72 17.98 -7.52
N LEU A 397 -11.37 18.02 -7.58
CA LEU A 397 -10.49 18.03 -6.40
C LEU A 397 -10.02 19.43 -5.99
N GLN A 398 -10.54 20.48 -6.63
CA GLN A 398 -10.13 21.88 -6.45
C GLN A 398 -11.33 22.77 -6.08
N SER A 399 -12.53 22.46 -6.56
CA SER A 399 -13.78 23.15 -6.21
C SER A 399 -14.24 22.79 -4.79
N ARG A 400 -13.76 23.54 -3.79
CA ARG A 400 -14.26 23.45 -2.40
C ARG A 400 -15.70 23.97 -2.32
N GLY A 401 -16.65 23.07 -2.16
CA GLY A 401 -18.07 23.37 -1.95
C GLY A 401 -18.47 23.41 -0.47
N LEU A 402 -19.75 23.68 -0.23
CA LEU A 402 -20.35 23.49 1.10
C LEU A 402 -20.30 22.01 1.49
N MET A 403 -19.75 21.74 2.69
CA MET A 403 -19.80 20.41 3.32
C MET A 403 -21.25 19.89 3.36
N PRO A 404 -21.56 18.75 2.72
CA PRO A 404 -22.92 18.20 2.78
C PRO A 404 -23.20 17.70 4.19
N SER A 405 -24.11 18.36 4.91
CA SER A 405 -24.57 17.83 6.19
C SER A 405 -25.38 16.55 5.97
N VAL A 406 -25.23 15.60 6.90
CA VAL A 406 -26.04 14.39 7.00
C VAL A 406 -26.74 14.47 8.35
N LYS A 407 -28.08 14.41 8.39
CA LYS A 407 -28.80 14.52 9.66
C LYS A 407 -28.56 13.27 10.52
N ALA A 408 -28.72 13.41 11.83
CA ALA A 408 -28.70 12.27 12.74
C ALA A 408 -29.74 11.22 12.31
N GLY A 409 -29.30 9.99 12.07
CA GLY A 409 -30.14 8.88 11.58
C GLY A 409 -30.25 8.75 10.05
N GLU A 410 -29.85 9.76 9.27
CA GLU A 410 -29.83 9.64 7.81
C GLU A 410 -28.57 8.93 7.31
N TYR A 411 -28.73 8.10 6.27
CA TYR A 411 -27.62 7.44 5.58
C TYR A 411 -27.38 8.10 4.21
N ARG A 412 -26.18 8.63 4.00
CA ARG A 412 -25.73 9.17 2.70
C ARG A 412 -24.50 8.40 2.22
N ARG A 413 -24.61 7.78 1.05
CA ARG A 413 -23.48 7.15 0.35
C ARG A 413 -22.34 8.15 0.19
N HIS A 414 -21.09 7.69 0.31
CA HIS A 414 -19.88 8.54 0.27
C HIS A 414 -19.81 9.62 1.37
N CYS A 415 -20.64 9.55 2.42
CA CYS A 415 -20.55 10.42 3.61
C CYS A 415 -20.73 9.69 4.94
N SER A 416 -21.63 8.71 5.03
CA SER A 416 -21.89 7.93 6.25
C SER A 416 -20.99 6.68 6.32
N LEU A 417 -20.02 6.65 7.23
CA LEU A 417 -19.08 5.53 7.43
C LEU A 417 -19.76 4.22 7.85
N GLU A 418 -19.15 3.08 7.53
CA GLU A 418 -19.63 1.72 7.84
C GLU A 418 -19.86 1.47 9.34
N VAL A 419 -19.11 2.16 10.22
CA VAL A 419 -19.34 2.11 11.68
C VAL A 419 -20.71 2.62 12.12
N ASN A 420 -21.30 3.54 11.35
CA ASN A 420 -22.56 4.22 11.65
C ASN A 420 -23.79 3.51 11.04
N LEU A 421 -23.60 2.37 10.37
CA LEU A 421 -24.70 1.60 9.79
C LEU A 421 -25.59 0.96 10.89
N PRO A 422 -26.92 0.85 10.66
CA PRO A 422 -27.81 0.08 11.50
C PRO A 422 -27.28 -1.34 11.75
N TRP A 423 -27.40 -1.83 13.00
CA TRP A 423 -26.68 -3.03 13.45
C TRP A 423 -26.96 -4.28 12.59
N MET A 424 -28.21 -4.48 12.14
CA MET A 424 -28.60 -5.57 11.23
C MET A 424 -27.89 -5.52 9.88
N ILE A 425 -27.63 -4.32 9.35
CA ILE A 425 -26.85 -4.14 8.11
C ILE A 425 -25.38 -4.35 8.42
N LYS A 426 -24.88 -3.67 9.47
CA LYS A 426 -23.47 -3.68 9.87
C LYS A 426 -22.93 -5.09 10.12
N TYR A 427 -23.68 -5.91 10.85
CA TYR A 427 -23.31 -7.29 11.20
C TYR A 427 -23.91 -8.35 10.28
N ARG A 428 -24.48 -7.97 9.12
CA ARG A 428 -25.15 -8.89 8.17
C ARG A 428 -24.31 -10.13 7.86
N LEU A 429 -23.02 -9.95 7.58
CA LEU A 429 -22.10 -11.05 7.26
C LEU A 429 -21.90 -12.00 8.44
N ALA A 430 -21.76 -11.45 9.65
CA ALA A 430 -21.63 -12.23 10.88
C ALA A 430 -22.92 -12.99 11.22
N ILE A 431 -24.08 -12.34 11.10
CA ILE A 431 -25.40 -12.95 11.31
C ILE A 431 -25.57 -14.13 10.35
N LEU A 432 -25.32 -13.94 9.05
CA LEU A 432 -25.40 -15.01 8.05
C LEU A 432 -24.44 -16.16 8.39
N PHE A 433 -23.19 -15.87 8.74
CA PHE A 433 -22.21 -16.88 9.12
C PHE A 433 -22.66 -17.72 10.33
N TYR A 434 -23.04 -17.06 11.44
CA TYR A 434 -23.46 -17.78 12.65
C TYR A 434 -24.79 -18.53 12.45
N CYS A 435 -25.74 -17.99 11.69
CA CYS A 435 -26.95 -18.72 11.31
C CYS A 435 -26.62 -19.98 10.48
N SER A 436 -25.75 -19.89 9.47
CA SER A 436 -25.32 -21.04 8.68
C SER A 436 -24.60 -22.09 9.52
N VAL A 437 -23.71 -21.68 10.44
CA VAL A 437 -23.02 -22.60 11.36
C VAL A 437 -24.01 -23.29 12.29
N SER A 438 -24.98 -22.56 12.87
CA SER A 438 -26.01 -23.16 13.73
C SER A 438 -26.91 -24.15 12.98
N VAL A 439 -27.32 -23.86 11.74
CA VAL A 439 -28.09 -24.79 10.90
C VAL A 439 -27.28 -26.05 10.58
N LEU A 440 -25.99 -25.92 10.25
CA LEU A 440 -25.11 -27.07 10.00
C LEU A 440 -24.91 -27.92 11.26
N LEU A 441 -24.74 -27.30 12.44
CA LEU A 441 -24.63 -28.01 13.72
C LEU A 441 -25.92 -28.78 14.05
N LEU A 442 -27.10 -28.15 13.89
CA LEU A 442 -28.39 -28.81 14.10
C LEU A 442 -28.62 -29.97 13.12
N ALA A 443 -28.23 -29.81 11.85
CA ALA A 443 -28.28 -30.88 10.85
C ALA A 443 -27.36 -32.06 11.22
N MET A 444 -26.13 -31.79 11.67
CA MET A 444 -25.20 -32.83 12.14
C MET A 444 -25.70 -33.55 13.40
N ILE A 445 -26.32 -32.83 14.34
CA ILE A 445 -26.96 -33.43 15.52
C ILE A 445 -28.14 -34.32 15.10
N GLY A 446 -28.98 -33.86 14.16
CA GLY A 446 -30.09 -34.65 13.61
C GLY A 446 -29.63 -35.92 12.90
N LEU A 447 -28.55 -35.84 12.09
CA LEU A 447 -27.95 -36.99 11.43
C LEU A 447 -27.34 -37.98 12.44
N ALA A 448 -26.64 -37.50 13.46
CA ALA A 448 -26.11 -38.35 14.52
C ALA A 448 -27.23 -39.05 15.33
N TYR A 449 -28.31 -38.31 15.66
CA TYR A 449 -29.48 -38.88 16.31
C TYR A 449 -30.13 -39.97 15.45
N ALA A 450 -30.40 -39.69 14.17
CA ALA A 450 -30.95 -40.65 13.23
C ALA A 450 -30.06 -41.91 13.08
N ALA A 451 -28.74 -41.73 13.00
CA ALA A 451 -27.78 -42.84 12.96
C ALA A 451 -27.83 -43.70 14.25
N THR A 452 -27.87 -43.09 15.44
CA THR A 452 -27.99 -43.86 16.70
C THR A 452 -29.35 -44.56 16.84
N LEU A 453 -30.44 -43.99 16.33
CA LEU A 453 -31.76 -44.62 16.29
C LEU A 453 -31.76 -45.84 15.34
N ALA A 454 -31.23 -45.68 14.12
CA ALA A 454 -31.08 -46.77 13.16
C ALA A 454 -30.18 -47.90 13.71
N PHE A 455 -29.07 -47.57 14.37
CA PHE A 455 -28.19 -48.53 15.01
C PHE A 455 -28.88 -49.30 16.16
N ARG A 456 -29.69 -48.62 16.99
CA ARG A 456 -30.51 -49.26 18.02
C ARG A 456 -31.55 -50.22 17.43
N LEU A 457 -32.23 -49.83 16.34
CA LEU A 457 -33.19 -50.70 15.64
C LEU A 457 -32.51 -51.93 15.02
N PHE A 458 -31.31 -51.76 14.45
CA PHE A 458 -30.53 -52.87 13.90
C PHE A 458 -30.08 -53.84 15.01
N LEU A 459 -29.50 -53.32 16.10
CA LEU A 459 -29.13 -54.13 17.28
C LEU A 459 -30.33 -54.82 17.96
N HIS A 460 -31.55 -54.29 17.83
CA HIS A 460 -32.73 -54.96 18.36
C HIS A 460 -33.18 -56.13 17.47
N LYS A 461 -33.05 -56.02 16.14
CA LYS A 461 -33.30 -57.15 15.22
C LYS A 461 -32.29 -58.28 15.45
N CYS A 462 -31.00 -57.98 15.50
CA CYS A 462 -29.92 -58.93 15.79
C CYS A 462 -29.89 -59.48 17.24
N LYS A 463 -31.04 -59.48 17.93
CA LYS A 463 -31.33 -60.12 19.22
C LYS A 463 -32.66 -60.89 19.22
N LEU A 464 -33.36 -60.92 18.10
CA LEU A 464 -34.64 -61.60 17.88
C LEU A 464 -34.54 -62.66 16.76
N ASP A 465 -33.50 -62.56 15.93
CA ASP A 465 -32.89 -63.65 15.17
C ASP A 465 -31.76 -64.29 15.99
#